data_AF-A0A2H0N1X5-F1
#
_entry.id   AF-A0A2H0N1X5-F1
#
_cell.length_a   1.000
_cell.length_b   1.000
_cell.length_c   1.000
_cell.angle_alpha   90.00
_cell.angle_beta   90.00
_cell.angle_gamma   90.00
#
_symmetry.space_group_name_H-M   'P 1'
#
loop_
_entity.id
_entity.type
_entity.pdbx_description
1 polymer ?
#
loop_
_entity_poly.entity_id
_entity_poly.type
_entity_poly.pdbx_seq_one_letter_code
_entity_poly.pdbx_strand_id
1 'polypeptide(L)'
;MNPESPERHFEATLFEMQRQYNQTRDALASDGCFGNVFDRLKADPTLENPYIITGIDGKEYPLPSFTHIKAEIHKNQETKDFYLEQFHRGFTHLHITPFALSIDQHMAILKATILAEYKKNGGHIYSATPDILHTTLAQLQAMQDQEFPLNPDDPLYQWDQYTNADTTGDLVYFPTSFDKTNHGGKTKQQILDAQTTAGSPFAGYQVSLLHPHLH
;
A
#
# COMPACT_ATOMS: atom_id res chain seq x y z
N MET A 1 -32.27 5.56 -22.87
CA MET A 1 -31.66 4.85 -21.73
C MET A 1 -31.31 5.89 -20.70
N ASN A 2 -31.80 5.79 -19.47
CA ASN A 2 -31.41 6.70 -18.39
C ASN A 2 -30.01 6.28 -17.95
N PRO A 3 -28.94 7.05 -18.20
CA PRO A 3 -27.65 6.72 -17.62
C PRO A 3 -27.83 6.81 -16.10
N GLU A 4 -27.60 5.72 -15.36
CA GLU A 4 -27.63 5.82 -13.91
C GLU A 4 -26.68 6.94 -13.46
N SER A 5 -27.12 7.78 -12.54
CA SER A 5 -26.35 8.97 -12.16
C SER A 5 -24.94 8.55 -11.71
N PRO A 6 -23.91 9.40 -11.95
CA PRO A 6 -22.54 9.16 -11.47
C PRO A 6 -22.47 8.74 -10.00
N GLU A 7 -23.39 9.24 -9.18
CA GLU A 7 -23.51 8.89 -7.77
C GLU A 7 -23.89 7.43 -7.53
N ARG A 8 -24.75 6.81 -8.36
CA ARG A 8 -25.08 5.37 -8.23
C ARG A 8 -23.88 4.49 -8.54
N HIS A 9 -23.13 4.83 -9.59
CA HIS A 9 -21.90 4.10 -9.95
C HIS A 9 -20.83 4.25 -8.86
N PHE A 10 -20.74 5.42 -8.25
CA PHE A 10 -19.83 5.66 -7.14
C PHE A 10 -20.16 4.82 -5.89
N GLU A 11 -21.43 4.74 -5.50
CA GLU A 11 -21.84 3.89 -4.38
C GLU A 11 -21.60 2.40 -4.66
N ALA A 12 -21.84 1.94 -5.90
CA ALA A 12 -21.48 0.58 -6.31
C ALA A 12 -19.95 0.34 -6.24
N THR A 13 -19.16 1.37 -6.50
CA THR A 13 -17.70 1.31 -6.41
C THR A 13 -17.20 1.27 -4.96
N LEU A 14 -17.90 1.89 -4.00
CA LEU A 14 -17.53 1.75 -2.59
C LEU A 14 -17.56 0.29 -2.12
N PHE A 15 -18.47 -0.53 -2.67
CA PHE A 15 -18.47 -1.97 -2.40
C PHE A 15 -17.19 -2.65 -2.92
N GLU A 16 -16.75 -2.29 -4.13
CA GLU A 16 -15.50 -2.76 -4.71
C GLU A 16 -14.28 -2.33 -3.86
N MET A 17 -14.24 -1.06 -3.44
CA MET A 17 -13.18 -0.55 -2.56
C MET A 17 -13.17 -1.27 -1.21
N GLN A 18 -14.33 -1.65 -0.67
CA GLN A 18 -14.39 -2.44 0.57
C GLN A 18 -13.79 -3.84 0.38
N ARG A 19 -14.01 -4.46 -0.79
CA ARG A 19 -13.38 -5.74 -1.12
C ARG A 19 -11.87 -5.59 -1.19
N GLN A 20 -11.37 -4.58 -1.89
CA GLN A 20 -9.94 -4.28 -2.02
C GLN A 20 -9.30 -3.96 -0.67
N TYR A 21 -10.01 -3.23 0.20
CA TYR A 21 -9.61 -2.98 1.59
C TYR A 21 -9.38 -4.30 2.34
N ASN A 22 -10.36 -5.21 2.32
CA ASN A 22 -10.26 -6.49 3.02
C ASN A 22 -9.11 -7.34 2.47
N GLN A 23 -8.94 -7.39 1.14
CA GLN A 23 -7.82 -8.09 0.51
C GLN A 23 -6.47 -7.50 0.94
N THR A 24 -6.35 -6.18 0.97
CA THR A 24 -5.13 -5.50 1.39
C THR A 24 -4.83 -5.75 2.87
N ARG A 25 -5.83 -5.64 3.75
CA ARG A 25 -5.69 -5.97 5.18
C ARG A 25 -5.18 -7.40 5.36
N ASP A 26 -5.80 -8.36 4.68
CA ASP A 26 -5.47 -9.77 4.84
C ASP A 26 -4.06 -10.07 4.32
N ALA A 27 -3.66 -9.45 3.20
CA ALA A 27 -2.30 -9.53 2.67
C ALA A 27 -1.27 -8.94 3.65
N LEU A 28 -1.49 -7.72 4.13
CA LEU A 28 -0.61 -7.09 5.13
C LEU A 28 -0.49 -7.93 6.41
N ALA A 29 -1.56 -8.63 6.81
CA ALA A 29 -1.53 -9.54 7.94
C ALA A 29 -0.72 -10.80 7.65
N SER A 30 -0.88 -11.42 6.47
CA SER A 30 -0.10 -12.60 6.09
C SER A 30 1.38 -12.30 5.90
N ASP A 31 1.71 -11.10 5.44
CA ASP A 31 3.08 -10.64 5.21
C ASP A 31 3.81 -10.24 6.51
N GLY A 32 3.09 -10.17 7.64
CA GLY A 32 3.67 -9.82 8.93
C GLY A 32 3.89 -8.33 9.14
N CYS A 33 3.14 -7.46 8.45
CA CYS A 33 3.21 -6.02 8.65
C CYS A 33 2.73 -5.59 10.05
N PHE A 34 1.75 -6.31 10.60
CA PHE A 34 1.17 -5.95 11.89
C PHE A 34 1.92 -6.60 13.06
N GLY A 35 1.84 -5.96 14.23
CA GLY A 35 2.24 -6.59 15.49
C GLY A 35 1.40 -7.85 15.79
N ASN A 36 1.60 -8.46 16.96
CA ASN A 36 0.94 -9.72 17.29
C ASN A 36 -0.59 -9.57 17.46
N VAL A 37 -1.32 -9.74 16.36
CA VAL A 37 -2.80 -9.68 16.26
C VAL A 37 -3.43 -10.71 17.19
N PHE A 38 -2.85 -11.91 17.30
CA PHE A 38 -3.36 -12.97 18.16
C PHE A 38 -3.31 -12.59 19.64
N ASP A 39 -2.19 -12.04 20.10
CA ASP A 39 -2.06 -11.59 21.50
C ASP A 39 -3.05 -10.47 21.82
N ARG A 40 -3.29 -9.55 20.86
CA ARG A 40 -4.27 -8.47 21.00
C ARG A 40 -5.70 -9.00 21.11
N LEU A 41 -6.10 -9.90 20.21
CA LEU A 41 -7.42 -10.53 20.25
C LEU A 41 -7.60 -11.44 21.46
N LYS A 42 -6.52 -12.04 21.97
CA LYS A 42 -6.55 -12.81 23.22
C LYS A 42 -6.78 -11.90 24.43
N ALA A 43 -6.16 -10.72 24.44
CA ALA A 43 -6.33 -9.73 25.49
C ALA A 43 -7.73 -9.08 25.45
N ASP A 44 -8.22 -8.76 24.25
CA ASP A 44 -9.56 -8.25 24.01
C ASP A 44 -10.19 -8.91 22.76
N PRO A 45 -11.03 -9.96 22.94
CA PRO A 45 -11.71 -10.63 21.84
C PRO A 45 -12.74 -9.76 21.12
N THR A 46 -13.11 -8.61 21.69
CA THR A 46 -14.08 -7.67 21.12
C THR A 46 -13.43 -6.52 20.37
N LEU A 47 -12.09 -6.51 20.29
CA LEU A 47 -11.33 -5.47 19.61
C LEU A 47 -11.71 -5.41 18.13
N GLU A 48 -12.38 -4.33 17.74
CA GLU A 48 -12.87 -4.12 16.38
C GLU A 48 -11.71 -4.02 15.37
N ASN A 49 -10.54 -3.55 15.82
CA ASN A 49 -9.37 -3.36 14.99
C ASN A 49 -8.07 -3.78 15.69
N PRO A 50 -7.67 -5.05 15.58
CA PRO A 50 -6.44 -5.56 16.18
C PRO A 50 -5.18 -5.29 15.33
N TYR A 51 -5.33 -4.73 14.14
CA TYR A 51 -4.26 -4.56 13.16
C TYR A 51 -3.53 -3.24 13.40
N ILE A 52 -2.34 -3.32 13.99
CA ILE A 52 -1.54 -2.16 14.39
C ILE A 52 -0.12 -2.33 13.89
N ILE A 53 0.44 -1.25 13.33
CA ILE A 53 1.87 -1.12 13.04
C ILE A 53 2.55 -0.26 14.11
N THR A 54 3.84 -0.48 14.31
CA THR A 54 4.68 0.37 15.15
C THR A 54 5.56 1.22 14.24
N GLY A 55 5.40 2.54 14.32
CA GLY A 55 6.09 3.48 13.45
C GLY A 55 7.56 3.69 13.80
N ILE A 56 8.26 4.43 12.95
CA ILE A 56 9.65 4.86 13.18
C ILE A 56 9.85 5.66 14.47
N ASP A 57 8.77 6.23 15.00
CA ASP A 57 8.75 7.01 16.24
C ASP A 57 8.35 6.18 17.48
N GLY A 58 8.22 4.86 17.31
CA GLY A 58 7.78 3.93 18.34
C GLY A 58 6.31 4.02 18.69
N LYS A 59 5.51 4.87 18.03
CA LYS A 59 4.07 4.97 18.27
C LYS A 59 3.32 3.86 17.55
N GLU A 60 2.19 3.49 18.12
CA GLU A 60 1.25 2.53 17.53
C GLU A 60 0.27 3.25 16.61
N TYR A 61 0.13 2.74 15.39
CA TYR A 61 -0.81 3.25 14.39
C TYR A 61 -1.78 2.13 13.99
N PRO A 62 -3.08 2.27 14.30
CA PRO A 62 -4.07 1.29 13.89
C PRO A 62 -4.35 1.40 12.39
N LEU A 63 -4.55 0.26 11.73
CA LEU A 63 -4.98 0.21 10.33
C LEU A 63 -6.28 1.00 10.20
N PRO A 64 -6.39 1.99 9.30
CA PRO A 64 -7.62 2.74 9.15
C PRO A 64 -8.78 1.81 8.77
N SER A 65 -9.94 1.96 9.41
CA SER A 65 -11.12 1.17 9.08
C SER A 65 -11.70 1.63 7.74
N PHE A 66 -12.37 0.72 7.02
CA PHE A 66 -13.09 1.12 5.82
C PHE A 66 -14.18 2.16 6.10
N THR A 67 -14.78 2.13 7.31
CA THR A 67 -15.72 3.16 7.77
C THR A 67 -15.07 4.54 7.82
N HIS A 68 -13.83 4.67 8.33
CA HIS A 68 -13.10 5.93 8.32
C HIS A 68 -12.74 6.39 6.90
N ILE A 69 -12.34 5.45 6.03
CA ILE A 69 -12.07 5.76 4.61
C ILE A 69 -13.33 6.31 3.93
N LYS A 70 -14.47 5.64 4.11
CA LYS A 70 -15.76 6.10 3.58
C LYS A 70 -16.14 7.47 4.17
N ALA A 71 -15.98 7.66 5.48
CA ALA A 71 -16.29 8.95 6.13
C ALA A 71 -15.44 10.10 5.55
N GLU A 72 -14.15 9.87 5.30
CA GLU A 72 -13.29 10.87 4.68
C GLU A 72 -13.74 11.21 3.25
N ILE A 73 -14.03 10.20 2.43
CA ILE A 73 -14.52 10.37 1.06
C ILE A 73 -15.78 11.25 1.04
N HIS A 74 -16.66 11.09 2.04
CA HIS A 74 -17.92 11.84 2.15
C HIS A 74 -17.85 13.08 3.05
N LYS A 75 -16.66 13.50 3.51
CA LYS A 75 -16.55 14.54 4.55
C LYS A 75 -17.16 15.88 4.14
N ASN A 76 -17.06 16.24 2.87
CA ASN A 76 -17.68 17.42 2.28
C ASN A 76 -17.83 17.26 0.76
N GLN A 77 -18.57 18.17 0.14
CA GLN A 77 -18.88 18.11 -1.30
C GLN A 77 -17.61 18.16 -2.17
N GLU A 78 -16.66 19.05 -1.85
CA GLU A 78 -15.40 19.17 -2.58
C GLU A 78 -14.59 17.86 -2.60
N THR A 79 -14.52 17.18 -1.46
CA THR A 79 -13.81 15.90 -1.33
C THR A 79 -14.53 14.79 -2.08
N LYS A 80 -15.86 14.73 -1.96
CA LYS A 80 -16.69 13.78 -2.70
C LYS A 80 -16.50 13.97 -4.21
N ASP A 81 -16.56 15.22 -4.68
CA ASP A 81 -16.38 15.57 -6.09
C ASP A 81 -14.98 15.22 -6.59
N PHE A 82 -13.94 15.47 -5.79
CA PHE A 82 -12.58 15.05 -6.10
C PHE A 82 -12.48 13.54 -6.32
N TYR A 83 -13.00 12.72 -5.40
CA TYR A 83 -12.96 11.25 -5.53
C TYR A 83 -13.83 10.74 -6.68
N LEU A 84 -15.00 11.36 -6.92
CA LEU A 84 -15.84 11.08 -8.09
C LEU A 84 -15.08 11.36 -9.40
N GLU A 85 -14.34 12.47 -9.46
CA GLU A 85 -13.54 12.81 -10.63
C GLU A 85 -12.36 11.84 -10.83
N GLN A 86 -11.64 11.48 -9.76
CA GLN A 86 -10.58 10.47 -9.84
C GLN A 86 -11.14 9.15 -10.35
N PHE A 87 -12.32 8.74 -9.85
CA PHE A 87 -13.00 7.56 -10.34
C PHE A 87 -13.36 7.65 -11.83
N HIS A 88 -13.93 8.76 -12.29
CA HIS A 88 -14.22 8.99 -13.71
C HIS A 88 -12.96 8.95 -14.59
N ARG A 89 -11.82 9.36 -14.04
CA ARG A 89 -10.50 9.27 -14.69
C ARG A 89 -9.89 7.88 -14.64
N GLY A 90 -10.58 6.89 -14.08
CA GLY A 90 -10.15 5.49 -14.02
C GLY A 90 -9.40 5.10 -12.76
N PHE A 91 -9.24 5.99 -11.76
CA PHE A 91 -8.60 5.64 -10.49
C PHE A 91 -9.59 4.89 -9.60
N THR A 92 -9.60 3.55 -9.71
CA THR A 92 -10.59 2.68 -9.08
C THR A 92 -10.01 1.69 -8.07
N HIS A 93 -8.69 1.66 -7.89
CA HIS A 93 -8.01 0.73 -6.99
C HIS A 93 -7.59 1.42 -5.68
N LEU A 94 -8.18 1.03 -4.56
CA LEU A 94 -7.82 1.48 -3.23
C LEU A 94 -6.48 0.87 -2.82
N HIS A 95 -5.52 1.74 -2.53
CA HIS A 95 -4.20 1.37 -2.05
C HIS A 95 -3.96 1.93 -0.65
N ILE A 96 -3.47 1.08 0.25
CA ILE A 96 -3.17 1.42 1.64
C ILE A 96 -1.73 1.05 1.93
N THR A 97 -0.91 2.07 2.19
CA THR A 97 0.50 1.90 2.50
C THR A 97 0.75 2.11 3.99
N PRO A 98 1.37 1.15 4.72
CA PRO A 98 1.80 1.32 6.10
C PRO A 98 3.01 2.28 6.17
N PHE A 99 2.74 3.57 6.02
CA PHE A 99 3.74 4.61 5.85
C PHE A 99 4.65 4.80 7.07
N ALA A 100 4.13 4.56 8.27
CA ALA A 100 4.89 4.70 9.51
C ALA A 100 5.99 3.64 9.67
N LEU A 101 5.89 2.48 9.02
CA LEU A 101 6.97 1.49 9.03
C LEU A 101 8.22 2.07 8.36
N SER A 102 9.40 1.72 8.85
CA SER A 102 10.67 2.10 8.21
C SER A 102 10.83 1.40 6.86
N ILE A 103 11.65 1.96 5.97
CA ILE A 103 12.03 1.29 4.73
C ILE A 103 12.63 -0.08 5.05
N ASP A 104 13.48 -0.17 6.06
CA ASP A 104 14.12 -1.44 6.44
C ASP A 104 13.09 -2.50 6.88
N GLN A 105 12.01 -2.09 7.56
CA GLN A 105 10.90 -2.98 7.90
C GLN A 105 10.14 -3.44 6.65
N HIS A 106 9.79 -2.52 5.73
CA HIS A 106 9.18 -2.87 4.44
C HIS A 106 10.06 -3.85 3.66
N MET A 107 11.37 -3.60 3.61
CA MET A 107 12.32 -4.46 2.92
C MET A 107 12.41 -5.83 3.57
N ALA A 108 12.44 -5.92 4.90
CA ALA A 108 12.42 -7.20 5.61
C ALA A 108 11.17 -8.02 5.29
N ILE A 109 9.99 -7.37 5.29
CA ILE A 109 8.72 -7.98 4.94
C ILE A 109 8.73 -8.48 3.49
N LEU A 110 9.10 -7.63 2.53
CA LEU A 110 9.18 -8.00 1.12
C LEU A 110 10.16 -9.16 0.88
N LYS A 111 11.34 -9.13 1.49
CA LYS A 111 12.31 -10.23 1.43
C LYS A 111 11.70 -11.54 1.95
N ALA A 112 11.01 -11.49 3.08
CA ALA A 112 10.35 -12.66 3.66
C ALA A 112 9.22 -13.20 2.75
N THR A 113 8.38 -12.33 2.20
CA THR A 113 7.29 -12.70 1.27
C THR A 113 7.84 -13.32 -0.01
N ILE A 114 8.86 -12.73 -0.63
CA ILE A 114 9.51 -13.29 -1.83
C ILE A 114 10.07 -14.69 -1.54
N LEU A 115 10.75 -14.88 -0.40
CA LEU A 115 11.30 -16.18 -0.01
C LEU A 115 10.21 -17.21 0.29
N ALA A 116 9.10 -16.81 0.90
CA ALA A 116 7.98 -17.68 1.18
C ALA A 116 7.36 -18.20 -0.13
N GLU A 117 7.13 -17.30 -1.10
CA GLU A 117 6.59 -17.67 -2.41
C GLU A 117 7.57 -18.53 -3.21
N TYR A 118 8.86 -18.20 -3.20
CA TYR A 118 9.93 -19.00 -3.80
C TYR A 118 9.91 -20.45 -3.27
N LYS A 119 9.83 -20.63 -1.95
CA LYS A 119 9.77 -21.96 -1.31
C LYS A 119 8.48 -22.70 -1.65
N LYS A 120 7.34 -22.02 -1.64
CA LYS A 120 6.04 -22.57 -1.99
C LYS A 120 5.99 -23.09 -3.42
N ASN A 121 6.71 -22.44 -4.33
CA ASN A 121 6.81 -22.81 -5.74
C ASN A 121 7.99 -23.74 -6.05
N GLY A 122 8.49 -24.49 -5.05
CA GLY A 122 9.52 -25.51 -5.27
C GLY A 122 10.91 -24.96 -5.59
N GLY A 123 11.18 -23.68 -5.27
CA GLY A 123 12.43 -23.02 -5.60
C GLY A 123 12.41 -22.30 -6.95
N HIS A 124 11.23 -21.89 -7.42
CA HIS A 124 11.05 -21.17 -8.67
C HIS A 124 10.23 -19.90 -8.45
N ILE A 125 10.64 -18.80 -9.09
CA ILE A 125 9.79 -17.62 -9.29
C ILE A 125 9.61 -17.47 -10.79
N TYR A 126 8.36 -17.37 -11.23
CA TYR A 126 8.04 -17.15 -12.63
C TYR A 126 7.75 -15.67 -12.85
N SER A 127 8.14 -15.13 -14.01
CA SER A 127 7.77 -13.77 -14.39
C SER A 127 6.25 -13.60 -14.40
N ALA A 128 5.75 -12.55 -13.77
CA ALA A 128 4.38 -12.11 -14.05
C ALA A 128 4.27 -11.72 -15.54
N THR A 129 3.08 -11.95 -16.09
CA THR A 129 2.72 -11.90 -17.51
C THR A 129 3.44 -10.83 -18.36
N PRO A 130 3.84 -11.18 -19.61
CA PRO A 130 4.41 -10.24 -20.56
C PRO A 130 3.51 -9.04 -20.85
N ASP A 131 4.14 -7.93 -21.26
CA ASP A 131 3.46 -6.80 -21.90
C ASP A 131 2.63 -7.29 -23.10
N ILE A 132 1.31 -7.40 -22.91
CA ILE A 132 0.38 -8.01 -23.86
C ILE A 132 0.22 -7.18 -25.15
N LEU A 133 0.63 -5.90 -25.13
CA LEU A 133 0.52 -5.00 -26.28
C LEU A 133 1.49 -5.36 -27.40
N HIS A 134 2.60 -6.06 -27.07
CA HIS A 134 3.68 -6.36 -28.02
C HIS A 134 4.09 -7.84 -28.03
N THR A 135 3.40 -8.69 -27.29
CA THR A 135 3.76 -10.11 -27.15
C THR A 135 2.79 -11.01 -27.91
N THR A 136 3.31 -11.82 -28.83
CA THR A 136 2.51 -12.84 -29.55
C THR A 136 2.11 -13.98 -28.61
N LEU A 137 1.04 -14.73 -28.94
CA LEU A 137 0.63 -15.92 -28.17
C LEU A 137 1.76 -16.94 -27.99
N ALA A 138 2.65 -17.09 -28.98
CA ALA A 138 3.80 -17.99 -28.88
C ALA A 138 4.88 -17.48 -27.91
N GLN A 139 5.08 -16.16 -27.81
CA GLN A 139 6.00 -15.55 -26.83
C GLN A 139 5.40 -15.57 -25.42
N LEU A 140 4.08 -15.37 -25.29
CA LEU A 140 3.35 -15.54 -24.02
C LEU A 140 3.52 -16.96 -23.47
N GLN A 141 3.40 -17.97 -24.33
CA GLN A 141 3.64 -19.37 -23.97
C GLN A 141 5.10 -19.66 -23.62
N ALA A 142 6.06 -19.04 -24.31
CA ALA A 142 7.49 -19.21 -24.01
C ALA A 142 7.94 -18.47 -22.72
N MET A 143 7.25 -17.40 -22.34
CA MET A 143 7.57 -16.58 -21.15
C MET A 143 6.86 -17.05 -19.88
N GLN A 144 5.76 -17.80 -20.00
CA GLN A 144 5.07 -18.41 -18.85
C GLN A 144 5.97 -19.33 -18.02
N ASP A 145 7.00 -19.90 -18.65
CA ASP A 145 7.97 -20.79 -18.01
C ASP A 145 9.34 -20.12 -17.77
N GLN A 146 9.45 -18.81 -18.01
CA GLN A 146 10.72 -18.11 -17.77
C GLN A 146 10.91 -17.88 -16.27
N GLU A 147 11.79 -18.69 -15.70
CA GLU A 147 12.24 -18.55 -14.33
C GLU A 147 13.04 -17.26 -14.15
N PHE A 148 12.70 -16.51 -13.10
CA PHE A 148 13.47 -15.38 -12.64
C PHE A 148 14.52 -15.89 -11.64
N PRO A 149 15.83 -15.74 -11.92
CA PRO A 149 16.85 -16.21 -11.00
C PRO A 149 16.79 -15.39 -9.70
N LEU A 150 16.43 -16.06 -8.61
CA LEU A 150 16.42 -15.48 -7.27
C LEU A 150 17.67 -15.91 -6.50
N ASN A 151 18.37 -14.95 -5.89
CA ASN A 151 19.35 -15.25 -4.84
C ASN A 151 18.61 -15.42 -3.51
N PRO A 152 18.49 -16.62 -2.92
CA PRO A 152 17.77 -16.80 -1.66
C PRO A 152 18.46 -16.13 -0.46
N ASP A 153 19.77 -15.84 -0.54
CA ASP A 153 20.52 -15.16 0.51
C ASP A 153 20.32 -13.63 0.47
N ASP A 154 19.99 -13.09 -0.70
CA ASP A 154 19.63 -11.68 -0.87
C ASP A 154 18.55 -11.53 -1.96
N PRO A 155 17.28 -11.80 -1.63
CA PRO A 155 16.19 -11.89 -2.60
C PRO A 155 15.74 -10.51 -3.12
N LEU A 156 16.19 -9.43 -2.48
CA LEU A 156 15.85 -8.06 -2.85
C LEU A 156 16.99 -7.12 -2.43
N TYR A 157 17.64 -6.49 -3.41
CA TYR A 157 18.73 -5.56 -3.14
C TYR A 157 18.21 -4.21 -2.65
N GLN A 158 18.78 -3.70 -1.54
CA GLN A 158 18.58 -2.34 -1.04
C GLN A 158 19.85 -1.54 -1.31
N TRP A 159 19.74 -0.34 -1.89
CA TRP A 159 20.92 0.53 -1.96
C TRP A 159 21.33 0.97 -0.56
N ASP A 160 22.62 0.88 -0.24
CA ASP A 160 23.18 1.19 1.08
C ASP A 160 22.69 2.55 1.62
N GLN A 161 22.62 3.56 0.75
CA GLN A 161 22.17 4.92 1.07
C GLN A 161 20.71 5.02 1.57
N TYR A 162 19.89 3.98 1.36
CA TYR A 162 18.51 3.94 1.84
C TYR A 162 18.35 3.18 3.15
N THR A 163 19.40 2.55 3.65
CA THR A 163 19.38 1.90 4.97
C THR A 163 19.10 2.96 6.02
N ASN A 164 18.01 2.81 6.78
CA ASN A 164 17.55 3.78 7.79
C ASN A 164 17.30 5.22 7.28
N ALA A 165 17.30 5.49 5.97
CA ALA A 165 17.26 6.88 5.49
C ALA A 165 15.98 7.64 5.89
N ASP A 166 14.88 6.92 6.06
CA ASP A 166 13.62 7.49 6.51
C ASP A 166 13.51 7.64 8.04
N THR A 167 14.36 6.96 8.81
CA THR A 167 14.46 7.11 10.27
C THR A 167 15.47 8.18 10.68
N THR A 168 16.57 8.32 9.94
CA THR A 168 17.61 9.35 10.16
C THR A 168 17.21 10.72 9.62
N GLY A 169 16.22 10.77 8.72
CA GLY A 169 15.78 12.00 8.06
C GLY A 169 16.57 12.36 6.80
N ASP A 170 17.41 11.44 6.31
CA ASP A 170 18.16 11.59 5.05
C ASP A 170 17.25 11.42 3.82
N LEU A 171 16.07 10.82 4.00
CA LEU A 171 15.02 10.73 2.98
C LEU A 171 13.88 11.71 3.29
N VAL A 172 13.52 12.48 2.26
CA VAL A 172 12.34 13.36 2.27
C VAL A 172 11.31 12.90 1.25
N TYR A 173 10.04 13.17 1.58
CA TYR A 173 8.87 12.84 0.79
C TYR A 173 8.20 14.12 0.30
N PHE A 174 7.50 14.00 -0.83
CA PHE A 174 6.79 15.11 -1.48
C PHE A 174 7.72 16.31 -1.75
N PRO A 175 8.79 16.12 -2.55
CA PRO A 175 9.70 17.21 -2.88
C PRO A 175 8.94 18.35 -3.58
N THR A 176 9.31 19.57 -3.23
CA THR A 176 8.72 20.80 -3.78
C THR A 176 9.38 21.28 -5.07
N SER A 177 10.58 20.76 -5.39
CA SER A 177 11.28 21.03 -6.64
C SER A 177 12.14 19.83 -7.05
N PHE A 178 12.50 19.75 -8.33
CA PHE A 178 13.42 18.73 -8.85
C PHE A 178 14.88 19.25 -8.84
N ASP A 179 15.31 19.85 -7.74
CA ASP A 179 16.69 20.28 -7.52
C ASP A 179 17.49 19.19 -6.78
N LYS A 180 18.71 18.91 -7.27
CA LYS A 180 19.55 17.83 -6.72
C LYS A 180 19.89 18.04 -5.24
N THR A 181 19.95 19.28 -4.79
CA THR A 181 20.43 19.68 -3.46
C THR A 181 19.37 20.34 -2.58
N ASN A 182 18.37 20.97 -3.19
CA ASN A 182 17.33 21.74 -2.51
C ASN A 182 15.93 21.40 -3.02
N HIS A 183 15.67 20.10 -3.23
CA HIS A 183 14.36 19.60 -3.64
C HIS A 183 13.26 19.89 -2.61
N GLY A 184 13.62 20.14 -1.35
CA GLY A 184 12.69 20.38 -0.25
C GLY A 184 11.86 19.13 0.06
N GLY A 185 10.66 19.31 0.60
CA GLY A 185 9.81 18.21 1.06
C GLY A 185 9.84 18.05 2.58
N LYS A 186 9.36 16.90 3.06
CA LYS A 186 9.25 16.60 4.49
C LYS A 186 9.84 15.26 4.83
N THR A 187 10.50 15.14 5.99
CA THR A 187 10.91 13.83 6.51
C THR A 187 9.69 12.99 6.88
N LYS A 188 9.86 11.68 6.99
CA LYS A 188 8.79 10.78 7.47
C LYS A 188 8.27 11.22 8.83
N GLN A 189 9.16 11.56 9.76
CA GLN A 189 8.78 12.06 11.09
C GLN A 189 7.90 13.31 11.01
N GLN A 190 8.27 14.30 10.20
CA GLN A 190 7.48 15.52 10.03
C GLN A 190 6.07 15.23 9.48
N ILE A 191 5.93 14.23 8.62
CA ILE A 191 4.62 13.80 8.09
C ILE A 191 3.80 13.12 9.18
N LEU A 192 4.39 12.19 9.94
CA LEU A 192 3.73 11.49 11.04
C LEU A 192 3.27 12.45 12.15
N ASP A 193 4.10 13.42 12.51
CA ASP A 193 3.77 14.45 13.49
C ASP A 193 2.61 15.32 13.00
N ALA A 194 2.62 15.70 11.72
CA ALA A 194 1.53 16.48 11.12
C ALA A 194 0.21 15.68 11.08
N GLN A 195 0.25 14.41 10.70
CA GLN A 195 -0.93 13.54 10.71
C GLN A 195 -1.52 13.39 12.12
N THR A 196 -0.65 13.16 13.12
CA THR A 196 -1.04 13.00 14.52
C THR A 196 -1.62 14.30 15.08
N THR A 197 -0.95 15.43 14.84
CA THR A 197 -1.40 16.75 15.29
C THR A 197 -2.74 17.15 14.68
N ALA A 198 -2.98 16.77 13.42
CA ALA A 198 -4.25 16.99 12.74
C ALA A 198 -5.38 16.04 13.20
N GLY A 199 -5.09 15.05 14.05
CA GLY A 199 -6.06 14.02 14.43
C GLY A 199 -6.53 13.18 13.24
N SER A 200 -5.65 12.96 12.26
CA SER A 200 -6.02 12.23 11.04
C SER A 200 -6.44 10.80 11.36
N PRO A 201 -7.57 10.30 10.82
CA PRO A 201 -7.97 8.90 10.99
C PRO A 201 -7.04 7.93 10.25
N PHE A 202 -6.09 8.44 9.46
CA PHE A 202 -5.12 7.67 8.69
C PHE A 202 -3.69 7.89 9.18
N ALA A 203 -3.51 8.42 10.40
CA ALA A 203 -2.17 8.62 10.95
C ALA A 203 -1.36 7.30 10.86
N GLY A 204 -0.15 7.41 10.33
CA GLY A 204 0.75 6.28 10.08
C GLY A 204 0.49 5.50 8.79
N TYR A 205 -0.55 5.86 8.03
CA TYR A 205 -0.87 5.24 6.76
C TYR A 205 -0.97 6.30 5.64
N GLN A 206 -0.82 5.85 4.41
CA GLN A 206 -1.23 6.59 3.22
C GLN A 206 -2.35 5.81 2.55
N VAL A 207 -3.45 6.50 2.26
CA VAL A 207 -4.60 5.95 1.54
C VAL A 207 -4.71 6.70 0.22
N SER A 208 -4.78 5.97 -0.89
CA SER A 208 -4.81 6.56 -2.23
C SER A 208 -5.63 5.72 -3.18
N LEU A 209 -6.10 6.34 -4.27
CA LEU A 209 -6.66 5.62 -5.40
C LEU A 209 -5.60 5.53 -6.51
N LEU A 210 -5.42 4.34 -7.06
CA LEU A 210 -4.55 4.07 -8.17
C LEU A 210 -5.39 3.79 -9.41
N HIS A 211 -4.87 4.19 -10.57
CA HIS A 211 -5.38 3.74 -11.85
C HIS A 211 -4.90 2.29 -12.04
N PRO A 212 -5.80 1.31 -12.21
CA PRO A 212 -5.36 -0.03 -12.59
C PRO A 212 -4.64 0.11 -13.93
N HIS A 213 -3.45 -0.44 -14.08
CA HIS A 213 -2.70 -0.35 -15.33
C HIS A 213 -3.62 -0.70 -16.51
N LEU A 214 -3.63 0.17 -17.53
CA LEU A 214 -4.36 -0.06 -18.77
C LEU A 214 -3.94 -1.42 -19.33
N HIS A 215 -4.93 -2.30 -19.51
CA HIS A 215 -4.79 -3.57 -20.22
C HIS A 215 -4.39 -3.34 -21.68
#